data_AF-A0A8I0HG90-F1
#
_entry.id   AF-A0A8I0HG90-F1
#
_cell.length_a   1.000
_cell.length_b   1.000
_cell.length_c   1.000
_cell.angle_alpha   90.00
_cell.angle_beta   90.00
_cell.angle_gamma   90.00
#
_symmetry.space_group_name_H-M   'P 1'
#
loop_
_entity.id
_entity.type
_entity.pdbx_description
1 polymer ?
#
loop_
_entity_poly.entity_id
_entity_poly.type
_entity_poly.pdbx_seq_one_letter_code
_entity_poly.pdbx_strand_id
1 'polypeptide(L)' 'PGGHNVICGLFDGIKKIHRDSRLYGFLMGPGGLVDHKYKEITADLVNEYRNTGGFDMIGSGRTKLETKDQFDKGLEI' A
#
# COMPACT_ATOMS: atom_id res chain seq x y z
N PRO A 1 5.50 17.11 -2.32
CA PRO A 1 4.53 16.11 -2.83
C PRO A 1 5.27 14.92 -3.48
N GLY A 2 5.14 13.71 -2.94
CA GLY A 2 5.93 12.57 -3.44
C GLY A 2 5.58 11.20 -2.85
N GLY A 3 4.40 11.04 -2.24
CA GLY A 3 3.97 9.78 -1.65
C GLY A 3 3.95 8.63 -2.65
N HIS A 4 3.44 8.87 -3.86
CA HIS A 4 3.42 7.86 -4.93
C HIS A 4 4.82 7.42 -5.37
N ASN A 5 5.82 8.31 -5.36
CA ASN A 5 7.19 7.95 -5.76
C ASN A 5 7.85 6.97 -4.78
N VAL A 6 7.47 6.99 -3.50
CA VAL A 6 7.91 5.98 -2.53
C VAL A 6 7.38 4.60 -2.92
N ILE A 7 6.10 4.51 -3.29
CA ILE A 7 5.47 3.26 -3.73
C ILE A 7 6.09 2.75 -5.04
N CYS A 8 6.36 3.67 -5.99
CA CYS A 8 7.05 3.34 -7.24
C CYS A 8 8.45 2.77 -6.97
N GLY A 9 9.22 3.41 -6.07
CA GLY A 9 10.56 2.95 -5.70
C GLY A 9 10.55 1.58 -5.03
N LEU A 10 9.57 1.31 -4.15
CA LEU A 10 9.37 -0.01 -3.54
C LEU A 10 9.05 -1.06 -4.61
N PHE A 11 8.12 -0.77 -5.51
CA PHE A 11 7.75 -1.68 -6.59
C PHE A 11 8.95 -2.01 -7.49
N ASP A 12 9.69 -1.00 -7.94
CA ASP A 12 10.88 -1.20 -8.77
C ASP A 12 11.96 -2.00 -8.03
N GLY A 13 12.14 -1.74 -6.72
CA GLY A 13 13.09 -2.44 -5.86
C GLY A 13 12.79 -3.94 -5.72
N ILE A 14 11.56 -4.31 -5.38
CA ILE A 14 11.18 -5.73 -5.22
C ILE A 14 11.22 -6.48 -6.54
N LYS A 15 10.83 -5.83 -7.65
CA LYS A 15 10.85 -6.43 -8.99
C LYS A 15 12.27 -6.65 -9.50
N LYS A 16 13.20 -5.78 -9.09
CA LYS A 16 14.64 -5.94 -9.38
C LYS A 16 15.24 -7.13 -8.63
N ILE A 17 14.76 -7.43 -7.42
CA ILE A 17 15.19 -8.62 -6.66
C ILE A 17 14.58 -9.89 -7.25
N HIS A 18 13.26 -9.90 -7.45
CA HIS A 18 12.55 -11.05 -8.01
C HIS A 18 11.33 -10.59 -8.82
N ARG A 19 11.23 -11.04 -10.09
CA ARG A 19 10.19 -10.55 -11.02
C ARG A 19 8.77 -10.95 -10.60
N ASP A 20 8.63 -12.07 -9.89
CA ASP A 20 7.34 -12.54 -9.40
C ASP A 20 6.91 -11.92 -8.07
N SER A 21 7.74 -11.05 -7.48
CA SER A 21 7.36 -10.31 -6.26
C SER A 21 6.08 -9.52 -6.50
N ARG A 22 5.16 -9.58 -5.55
CA ARG A 22 3.91 -8.82 -5.57
C ARG A 22 3.92 -7.78 -4.46
N LEU A 23 3.39 -6.61 -4.77
CA LEU A 23 3.25 -5.52 -3.80
C LEU A 23 1.78 -5.31 -3.54
N TYR A 24 1.39 -5.32 -2.27
CA TYR A 24 0.02 -5.06 -1.84
C TYR A 24 -0.01 -3.80 -0.99
N GLY A 25 -0.87 -2.85 -1.36
CA GLY A 25 -1.10 -1.62 -0.62
C GLY A 25 -2.43 -1.66 0.10
N PHE A 26 -2.42 -1.43 1.42
CA PHE A 26 -3.64 -1.32 2.22
C PHE A 26 -4.37 0.00 1.92
N LEU A 27 -5.65 -0.10 1.63
CA LEU A 27 -6.49 1.03 1.27
C LEU A 27 -6.89 1.82 2.51
N MET A 28 -6.98 3.15 2.42
CA MET A 28 -7.44 4.01 3.53
C MET A 28 -6.57 3.89 4.80
N GLY A 29 -5.27 3.64 4.66
CA GLY A 29 -4.32 3.60 5.77
C GLY A 29 -4.57 2.44 6.75
N PRO A 30 -4.42 2.66 8.08
CA PRO A 30 -4.55 1.58 9.07
C PRO A 30 -5.94 0.93 9.11
N GLY A 31 -6.97 1.62 8.62
CA GLY A 31 -8.30 1.03 8.48
C GLY A 31 -8.34 -0.13 7.48
N GLY A 32 -7.60 -0.04 6.37
CA GLY A 32 -7.52 -1.13 5.40
C GLY A 32 -6.80 -2.36 5.91
N LEU A 33 -5.90 -2.20 6.89
CA LEU A 33 -5.25 -3.32 7.58
C LEU A 33 -6.28 -4.13 8.39
N VAL A 34 -7.16 -3.45 9.12
CA VAL A 34 -8.19 -4.10 9.95
C VAL A 34 -9.33 -4.67 9.10
N ASP A 35 -9.69 -3.97 8.02
CA ASP A 35 -10.78 -4.38 7.12
C ASP A 35 -10.33 -5.39 6.04
N HIS A 36 -9.07 -5.81 6.04
CA HIS A 36 -8.43 -6.60 4.96
C HIS A 36 -8.65 -6.01 3.56
N LYS A 37 -8.75 -4.68 3.48
CA LYS A 37 -8.88 -3.95 2.21
C LYS A 37 -7.49 -3.61 1.72
N TYR A 38 -6.95 -4.46 0.88
CA TYR A 38 -5.71 -4.22 0.17
C TYR A 38 -5.94 -4.37 -1.33
N LYS A 39 -5.11 -3.66 -2.11
CA LYS A 39 -5.08 -3.75 -3.57
C LYS A 39 -3.68 -4.12 -4.02
N GLU A 40 -3.60 -5.00 -5.02
CA GLU A 40 -2.33 -5.29 -5.67
C GLU A 40 -1.85 -4.06 -6.46
N ILE A 41 -0.61 -3.67 -6.22
CA ILE A 41 0.06 -2.60 -6.93
C ILE A 41 0.74 -3.24 -8.15
N THR A 42 0.14 -3.03 -9.32
CA THR A 42 0.63 -3.56 -10.60
C THR A 42 1.51 -2.54 -11.32
N ALA A 43 2.26 -3.00 -12.33
CA ALA A 43 3.11 -2.12 -13.13
C ALA A 43 2.30 -1.04 -13.86
N ASP A 44 1.11 -1.38 -14.35
CA ASP A 44 0.20 -0.42 -14.98
C ASP A 44 -0.21 0.68 -14.01
N LEU A 45 -0.63 0.31 -12.80
CA LEU A 45 -0.99 1.27 -11.75
C LEU A 45 0.21 2.15 -11.36
N VAL A 46 1.39 1.56 -11.17
CA VAL A 46 2.60 2.33 -10.83
C VAL A 46 2.93 3.35 -11.91
N ASN A 47 2.80 2.98 -13.18
CA ASN A 47 3.10 3.87 -14.29
C ASN A 47 2.12 5.04 -14.42
N GLU A 48 0.83 4.84 -14.13
CA GLU A 48 -0.17 5.91 -14.14
C GLU A 48 0.11 6.99 -13.08
N TYR A 49 0.64 6.60 -11.93
CA TYR A 49 0.90 7.49 -10.80
C TYR A 49 2.39 7.87 -10.66
N ARG A 50 3.27 7.41 -11.55
CA ARG A 50 4.71 7.71 -11.48
C ARG A 50 4.94 9.21 -11.66
N ASN A 51 5.76 9.80 -10.79
CA ASN A 51 6.04 11.23 -10.75
C ASN A 51 4.81 12.12 -10.47
N THR A 52 3.71 11.54 -9.99
CA THR A 52 2.56 12.31 -9.50
C THR A 52 2.68 12.56 -8.00
N GLY A 53 2.16 13.70 -7.55
CA GLY A 53 1.99 13.97 -6.11
C GLY A 53 0.76 13.27 -5.55
N GLY A 54 0.70 13.12 -4.23
CA GLY A 54 -0.48 12.60 -3.52
C GLY A 54 -0.25 11.24 -2.84
N PHE A 55 -1.35 10.73 -2.30
CA PHE A 55 -1.49 9.39 -1.70
C PHE A 55 -2.75 8.67 -2.22
N ASP A 56 -3.35 9.19 -3.29
CA ASP A 56 -4.62 8.73 -3.86
C ASP A 56 -4.53 7.31 -4.44
N MET A 57 -3.32 6.81 -4.74
CA MET A 57 -3.09 5.43 -5.22
C MET A 57 -3.65 4.36 -4.26
N ILE A 58 -3.52 4.59 -2.94
CA ILE A 58 -4.03 3.68 -1.90
C ILE A 58 -4.96 4.41 -0.92
N GLY A 59 -5.15 5.72 -1.10
CA GLY A 59 -5.78 6.58 -0.11
C GLY A 59 -4.91 6.73 1.14
N SER A 60 -5.20 7.78 1.90
CA SER A 60 -4.63 7.93 3.25
C SER A 60 -5.77 7.94 4.26
N GLY A 61 -5.58 7.22 5.35
CA GLY A 61 -6.48 7.26 6.50
C GLY A 61 -5.74 7.78 7.72
N ARG A 62 -6.49 8.35 8.65
CA ARG A 62 -5.99 8.76 9.98
C ARG A 62 -6.48 7.84 11.09
N THR A 63 -7.00 6.67 10.73
CA THR A 63 -7.50 5.68 11.69
C THR A 63 -6.38 5.30 12.63
N LYS A 64 -6.58 5.52 13.92
CA LYS A 64 -5.61 5.18 14.95
C LYS A 64 -5.88 3.75 15.41
N LEU A 65 -4.86 2.91 15.37
CA LEU A 65 -4.89 1.59 15.98
C LEU A 65 -4.56 1.76 17.46
N GLU A 66 -5.48 1.36 18.34
CA GLU A 66 -5.35 1.54 19.80
C GLU A 66 -5.61 0.24 20.58
N THR A 67 -6.45 -0.65 20.07
CA THR A 67 -6.81 -1.89 20.77
C THR A 67 -6.04 -3.08 20.21
N LYS A 68 -5.67 -4.05 21.07
CA LYS A 68 -5.01 -5.29 20.65
C LYS A 68 -5.78 -6.04 19.56
N ASP A 69 -7.11 -6.09 19.68
CA ASP A 69 -8.00 -6.72 18.70
C ASP A 69 -7.84 -6.17 17.27
N GLN A 70 -7.52 -4.87 17.11
CA GLN A 70 -7.25 -4.29 15.80
C GLN A 70 -5.92 -4.77 15.21
N PHE A 71 -4.92 -5.03 16.05
CA PHE A 71 -3.66 -5.64 15.62
C PHE A 71 -3.82 -7.13 15.33
N ASP A 72 -4.59 -7.84 16.15
CA ASP A 72 -4.88 -9.27 15.99
C ASP A 72 -5.66 -9.53 14.70
N LYS A 73 -6.63 -8.68 14.36
CA LYS A 73 -7.34 -8.76 13.07
C LYS A 73 -6.40 -8.61 11.89
N GLY A 74 -5.46 -7.67 11.93
CA GLY A 74 -4.46 -7.51 10.85
C GLY A 74 -3.50 -8.70 10.72
N LEU A 75 -3.43 -9.59 11.72
CA LEU A 75 -2.60 -10.80 11.73
C LEU A 75 -3.32 -12.03 11.14
N GLU A 76 -4.66 -12.04 11.11
CA GLU A 76 -5.44 -13.09 10.46
C GLU A 76 -5.42 -12.90 8.93
N ILE A 77 -5.05 -13.92 8.15
CA ILE A 77 -4.97 -13.89 6.67
C ILE A 77 -5.91 -14.93 6.08
#